data_AF-A0A2E0T9F3-F1
#
_entry.id   AF-A0A2E0T9F3-F1
#
_cell.length_a   1.000
_cell.length_b   1.000
_cell.length_c   1.000
_cell.angle_alpha   90.00
_cell.angle_beta   90.00
_cell.angle_gamma   90.00
#
_symmetry.space_group_name_H-M   'P 1'
#
loop_
_entity.id
_entity.type
_entity.pdbx_description
1 polymer ?
#
loop_
_entity_poly.entity_id
_entity_poly.type
_entity_poly.pdbx_seq_one_letter_code
_entity_poly.pdbx_strand_id
1 'polypeptide(L)'
;MTASSACSIDRTGLAQEDAATDRDAGRTDAGHDAGRDAGPTDAGPDADAGSDLCPDDPDKTEPGVCGCGTPDDDSDSDGTPDCEDGCPFDPMKFDPGVCGCGDPDLDSDSDGFLACEDCDDDDRDVNPGADERCNERDDDCDMMTDEGGVCDIGCADGEREAFLDPVTRPDIAGCSGAWSERGILDDVAPACAREGGDDGPRPMGSGCNIEDLCAFGWHVCEDPAEVAASSPTGCTGALEGTSGDLFFLQRQSGTGNRECDGGQNDIFGCGNLGDMPKPSCRPLDAVATSTCSALPPTWDCGASNFSEAAAVTKDGGAGGGVLCCRD
;
A
#
# COMPACT_ATOMS: atom_id res chain seq x y z
N MET A 1 -42.90 16.18 11.99
CA MET A 1 -43.18 16.37 10.56
C MET A 1 -41.83 16.61 9.92
N THR A 2 -41.20 15.78 9.11
CA THR A 2 -41.45 14.52 8.38
C THR A 2 -40.04 14.05 8.00
N ALA A 3 -39.56 12.91 8.51
CA ALA A 3 -39.46 11.61 7.82
C ALA A 3 -38.07 11.36 7.20
N SER A 4 -37.42 10.33 7.75
CA SER A 4 -36.16 9.68 7.35
C SER A 4 -36.19 9.12 5.94
N SER A 5 -35.01 8.99 5.32
CA SER A 5 -34.72 7.91 4.38
C SER A 5 -33.39 7.27 4.79
N ALA A 6 -33.50 6.09 5.41
CA ALA A 6 -32.40 5.15 5.57
C ALA A 6 -32.40 4.23 4.34
N CYS A 7 -31.23 4.05 3.71
CA CYS A 7 -31.00 3.02 2.71
C CYS A 7 -30.64 1.73 3.45
N SER A 8 -31.45 0.69 3.28
CA SER A 8 -31.23 -0.64 3.83
C SER A 8 -31.27 -1.62 2.66
N ILE A 9 -30.16 -2.32 2.40
CA ILE A 9 -30.09 -3.41 1.42
C ILE A 9 -29.65 -4.67 2.16
N ASP A 10 -30.45 -5.72 1.98
CA ASP A 10 -30.42 -7.00 2.69
C ASP A 10 -29.31 -7.93 2.18
N ARG A 11 -28.89 -8.82 3.08
CA ARG A 11 -27.83 -9.81 2.93
C ARG A 11 -28.28 -10.99 2.04
N THR A 12 -27.27 -11.65 1.46
CA THR A 12 -27.28 -12.99 0.84
C THR A 12 -27.86 -13.09 -0.58
N GLY A 13 -26.98 -12.91 -1.57
CA GLY A 13 -27.21 -13.24 -2.99
C GLY A 13 -26.38 -14.46 -3.44
N LEU A 14 -26.42 -15.56 -2.68
CA LEU A 14 -25.84 -16.84 -3.10
C LEU A 14 -26.85 -17.56 -4.00
N ALA A 15 -26.52 -17.73 -5.28
CA ALA A 15 -27.16 -18.72 -6.14
C ALA A 15 -26.26 -19.96 -6.16
N GLN A 16 -26.72 -21.01 -5.47
CA GLN A 16 -26.12 -22.33 -5.45
C GLN A 16 -26.77 -23.22 -6.50
N GLU A 17 -25.94 -24.08 -7.08
CA GLU A 17 -26.25 -25.18 -7.99
C GLU A 17 -27.32 -26.12 -7.42
N ASP A 18 -28.05 -26.83 -8.30
CA ASP A 18 -28.27 -28.27 -8.11
C ASP A 18 -28.86 -28.94 -9.36
N ALA A 19 -28.37 -30.17 -9.56
CA ALA A 19 -28.44 -30.97 -10.76
C ALA A 19 -29.66 -31.91 -10.84
N ALA A 20 -29.83 -32.44 -12.05
CA ALA A 20 -30.32 -33.79 -12.39
C ALA A 20 -31.80 -34.14 -12.17
N THR A 21 -32.45 -34.68 -13.20
CA THR A 21 -32.55 -36.15 -13.40
C THR A 21 -33.38 -36.52 -14.64
N ASP A 22 -32.77 -37.42 -15.42
CA ASP A 22 -33.32 -38.55 -16.18
C ASP A 22 -34.79 -38.94 -15.87
N ARG A 23 -35.60 -39.14 -16.93
CA ARG A 23 -36.27 -40.44 -17.23
C ARG A 23 -37.35 -40.37 -18.33
N ASP A 24 -37.27 -41.40 -19.17
CA ASP A 24 -38.36 -42.26 -19.69
C ASP A 24 -38.93 -42.05 -21.11
N ALA A 25 -38.52 -43.00 -21.96
CA ALA A 25 -39.25 -43.87 -22.88
C ALA A 25 -40.63 -43.51 -23.49
N GLY A 26 -40.77 -43.91 -24.76
CA GLY A 26 -42.06 -44.27 -25.40
C GLY A 26 -42.10 -43.95 -26.90
N ARG A 27 -41.49 -44.77 -27.78
CA ARG A 27 -42.12 -45.84 -28.60
C ARG A 27 -43.52 -45.54 -29.17
N THR A 28 -43.62 -45.61 -30.51
CA THR A 28 -44.67 -46.19 -31.41
C THR A 28 -44.59 -45.45 -32.76
N ASP A 29 -44.84 -45.96 -33.96
CA ASP A 29 -45.18 -47.26 -34.55
C ASP A 29 -44.98 -47.13 -36.09
N ALA A 30 -45.04 -48.28 -36.77
CA ALA A 30 -44.72 -48.67 -38.13
C ALA A 30 -45.37 -47.95 -39.33
N GLY A 31 -44.76 -48.23 -40.50
CA GLY A 31 -45.39 -48.21 -41.83
C GLY A 31 -44.32 -48.26 -42.93
N HIS A 32 -43.78 -49.44 -43.28
CA HIS A 32 -44.16 -50.22 -44.48
C HIS A 32 -44.43 -49.38 -45.75
N ASP A 33 -43.46 -49.36 -46.68
CA ASP A 33 -43.75 -49.83 -48.05
C ASP A 33 -42.47 -50.33 -48.74
N ALA A 34 -42.58 -51.52 -49.34
CA ALA A 34 -41.53 -52.19 -50.06
C ALA A 34 -41.89 -52.16 -51.56
N GLY A 35 -41.20 -51.31 -52.33
CA GLY A 35 -41.26 -51.30 -53.78
C GLY A 35 -39.91 -51.68 -54.38
N ARG A 36 -39.86 -52.87 -54.98
CA ARG A 36 -38.72 -53.42 -55.71
C ARG A 36 -38.49 -52.61 -56.99
N ASP A 37 -37.22 -52.39 -57.34
CA ASP A 37 -36.76 -52.68 -58.69
C ASP A 37 -35.25 -52.97 -58.69
N ALA A 38 -34.92 -54.17 -59.13
CA ALA A 38 -33.56 -54.63 -59.38
C ALA A 38 -33.28 -54.45 -60.88
N GLY A 39 -32.18 -53.78 -61.21
CA GLY A 39 -31.71 -53.63 -62.59
C GLY A 39 -30.27 -53.12 -62.60
N PRO A 40 -29.30 -53.92 -63.06
CA PRO A 40 -27.87 -53.73 -62.82
C PRO A 40 -27.20 -52.89 -63.92
N THR A 41 -25.89 -52.71 -63.79
CA THR A 41 -24.91 -52.09 -64.69
C THR A 41 -24.66 -50.60 -64.48
N ASP A 42 -23.71 -50.28 -63.62
CA ASP A 42 -22.42 -49.87 -64.17
C ASP A 42 -21.31 -50.09 -63.13
N ALA A 43 -20.59 -51.20 -63.31
CA ALA A 43 -19.19 -51.23 -62.92
C ALA A 43 -18.46 -50.32 -63.92
N GLY A 44 -18.40 -49.02 -63.62
CA GLY A 44 -17.46 -48.12 -64.26
C GLY A 44 -16.05 -48.52 -63.85
N PRO A 45 -15.12 -48.68 -64.82
CA PRO A 45 -13.71 -48.89 -64.52
C PRO A 45 -13.10 -47.54 -64.09
N ASP A 46 -12.17 -47.61 -63.13
CA ASP A 46 -11.18 -46.57 -62.84
C ASP A 46 -11.68 -45.27 -62.17
N ALA A 47 -11.79 -45.31 -60.84
CA ALA A 47 -11.62 -44.13 -59.98
C ALA A 47 -10.84 -44.51 -58.72
N ASP A 48 -9.59 -44.91 -58.90
CA ASP A 48 -8.54 -44.63 -57.91
C ASP A 48 -8.05 -43.19 -58.14
N ALA A 49 -8.98 -42.24 -58.07
CA ALA A 49 -8.71 -40.81 -58.09
C ALA A 49 -8.80 -40.35 -56.64
N GLY A 50 -7.69 -39.81 -56.12
CA GLY A 50 -7.55 -39.35 -54.75
C GLY A 50 -8.82 -38.65 -54.27
N SER A 51 -9.39 -39.17 -53.19
CA SER A 51 -10.57 -38.61 -52.54
C SER A 51 -10.23 -37.20 -52.08
N ASP A 52 -10.62 -36.22 -52.88
CA ASP A 52 -10.60 -34.83 -52.48
C ASP A 52 -11.60 -34.66 -51.33
N LEU A 53 -11.07 -34.53 -50.12
CA LEU A 53 -11.84 -34.34 -48.89
C LEU A 53 -12.19 -32.86 -48.66
N CYS A 54 -11.71 -31.96 -49.52
CA CYS A 54 -12.05 -30.55 -49.55
C CYS A 54 -12.50 -30.11 -50.95
N PRO A 55 -13.59 -30.69 -51.49
CA PRO A 55 -13.99 -30.50 -52.89
C PRO A 55 -14.36 -29.05 -53.27
N ASP A 56 -14.59 -28.18 -52.29
CA ASP A 56 -14.89 -26.76 -52.48
C ASP A 56 -13.65 -25.84 -52.27
N ASP A 57 -12.50 -26.40 -51.90
CA ASP A 57 -11.25 -25.67 -51.69
C ASP A 57 -10.24 -26.03 -52.80
N PRO A 58 -9.94 -25.11 -53.74
CA PRO A 58 -9.01 -25.41 -54.82
C PRO A 58 -7.54 -25.57 -54.35
N ASP A 59 -7.21 -25.08 -53.15
CA ASP A 59 -5.84 -25.05 -52.63
C ASP A 59 -5.56 -26.21 -51.65
N LYS A 60 -6.60 -26.96 -51.21
CA LYS A 60 -6.46 -28.11 -50.30
C LYS A 60 -7.24 -29.32 -50.82
N THR A 61 -6.63 -30.51 -50.78
CA THR A 61 -7.33 -31.79 -51.07
C THR A 61 -7.68 -32.59 -49.82
N GLU A 62 -7.15 -32.18 -48.67
CA GLU A 62 -7.44 -32.73 -47.35
C GLU A 62 -7.65 -31.58 -46.34
N PRO A 63 -8.52 -31.74 -45.33
CA PRO A 63 -8.89 -30.64 -44.42
C PRO A 63 -7.74 -30.03 -43.62
N GLY A 64 -6.59 -30.68 -43.46
CA GLY A 64 -5.52 -30.14 -42.62
C GLY A 64 -5.98 -29.93 -41.16
N VAL A 65 -5.29 -29.06 -40.43
CA VAL A 65 -5.59 -28.72 -39.03
C VAL A 65 -6.71 -27.67 -38.98
N CYS A 66 -6.64 -26.65 -39.84
CA CYS A 66 -7.60 -25.55 -39.92
C CYS A 66 -8.91 -25.88 -40.65
N GLY A 67 -9.07 -27.11 -41.15
CA GLY A 67 -10.19 -27.49 -42.01
C GLY A 67 -10.04 -27.03 -43.47
N CYS A 68 -11.07 -27.31 -44.28
CA CYS A 68 -11.12 -26.83 -45.66
C CYS A 68 -11.45 -25.32 -45.70
N GLY A 69 -10.85 -24.59 -46.63
CA GLY A 69 -11.08 -23.16 -46.88
C GLY A 69 -10.18 -22.20 -46.09
N THR A 70 -9.36 -22.73 -45.17
CA THR A 70 -8.40 -21.97 -44.37
C THR A 70 -7.00 -22.57 -44.55
N PRO A 71 -6.00 -21.78 -45.00
CA PRO A 71 -4.61 -22.24 -45.07
C PRO A 71 -4.12 -22.73 -43.70
N ASP A 72 -3.32 -23.80 -43.68
CA ASP A 72 -2.57 -24.23 -42.49
C ASP A 72 -1.23 -23.48 -42.42
N ASP A 73 -1.26 -22.17 -42.67
CA ASP A 73 -0.08 -21.32 -42.53
C ASP A 73 0.29 -21.21 -41.06
N ASP A 74 1.59 -21.15 -40.78
CA ASP A 74 2.20 -20.99 -39.46
C ASP A 74 3.20 -19.83 -39.60
N SER A 75 2.68 -18.63 -39.35
CA SER A 75 3.30 -17.36 -39.71
C SER A 75 4.56 -17.06 -38.89
N ASP A 76 4.68 -17.59 -37.67
CA ASP A 76 5.85 -17.44 -36.80
C ASP A 76 6.68 -18.72 -36.63
N SER A 77 6.20 -19.84 -37.18
CA SER A 77 6.89 -21.13 -37.22
C SER A 77 7.09 -21.78 -35.86
N ASP A 78 6.14 -21.60 -34.93
CA ASP A 78 6.15 -22.22 -33.60
C ASP A 78 5.52 -23.61 -33.55
N GLY A 79 4.91 -24.03 -34.67
CA GLY A 79 4.26 -25.32 -34.84
C GLY A 79 2.74 -25.32 -34.63
N THR A 80 2.14 -24.18 -34.29
CA THR A 80 0.69 -23.98 -34.25
C THR A 80 0.27 -23.16 -35.48
N PRO A 81 -0.64 -23.67 -36.32
CA PRO A 81 -1.10 -22.90 -37.47
C PRO A 81 -1.92 -21.69 -37.02
N ASP A 82 -1.85 -20.59 -37.78
CA ASP A 82 -2.46 -19.28 -37.50
C ASP A 82 -3.95 -19.34 -37.10
N CYS A 83 -4.65 -20.39 -37.55
CA CYS A 83 -6.08 -20.59 -37.28
C CYS A 83 -6.38 -21.12 -35.86
N GLU A 84 -5.43 -21.80 -35.23
CA GLU A 84 -5.51 -22.35 -33.88
C GLU A 84 -4.55 -21.63 -32.91
N ASP A 85 -3.84 -20.62 -33.40
CA ASP A 85 -2.92 -19.80 -32.62
C ASP A 85 -3.58 -18.50 -32.17
N GLY A 86 -3.60 -18.27 -30.86
CA GLY A 86 -4.05 -17.02 -30.26
C GLY A 86 -3.08 -15.85 -30.51
N CYS A 87 -1.84 -16.14 -30.88
CA CYS A 87 -0.80 -15.18 -31.21
C CYS A 87 0.00 -15.56 -32.48
N PRO A 88 -0.62 -15.52 -33.69
CA PRO A 88 -0.03 -16.02 -34.95
C PRO A 88 1.30 -15.40 -35.42
N PHE A 89 1.84 -14.44 -34.68
CA PHE A 89 3.07 -13.73 -35.01
C PHE A 89 4.07 -13.69 -33.84
N ASP A 90 3.79 -14.41 -32.74
CA ASP A 90 4.66 -14.52 -31.57
C ASP A 90 5.04 -15.99 -31.33
N PRO A 91 6.24 -16.42 -31.75
CA PRO A 91 6.63 -17.83 -31.70
C PRO A 91 6.89 -18.34 -30.27
N MET A 92 6.72 -17.50 -29.25
CA MET A 92 6.87 -17.87 -27.85
C MET A 92 5.53 -18.01 -27.12
N LYS A 93 4.39 -17.64 -27.73
CA LYS A 93 3.07 -17.66 -27.09
C LYS A 93 2.02 -18.23 -28.04
N PHE A 94 1.25 -19.22 -27.59
CA PHE A 94 0.08 -19.74 -28.33
C PHE A 94 -1.23 -19.06 -27.90
N ASP A 95 -1.21 -18.38 -26.75
CA ASP A 95 -2.35 -17.69 -26.16
C ASP A 95 -1.90 -16.27 -25.78
N PRO A 96 -2.73 -15.23 -25.98
CA PRO A 96 -2.37 -13.85 -25.63
C PRO A 96 -2.01 -13.66 -24.16
N GLY A 97 -2.55 -14.46 -23.24
CA GLY A 97 -2.33 -14.23 -21.81
C GLY A 97 -2.90 -12.89 -21.34
N VAL A 98 -2.36 -12.37 -20.24
CA VAL A 98 -2.80 -11.09 -19.66
C VAL A 98 -2.09 -9.94 -20.36
N CYS A 99 -0.78 -10.09 -20.62
CA CYS A 99 0.03 -9.08 -21.30
C CYS A 99 -0.17 -9.02 -22.82
N GLY A 100 -0.96 -9.92 -23.40
CA GLY A 100 -1.13 -10.01 -24.86
C GLY A 100 0.03 -10.70 -25.57
N CYS A 101 -0.02 -10.76 -26.89
CA CYS A 101 1.04 -11.34 -27.70
C CYS A 101 2.27 -10.42 -27.75
N GLY A 102 3.47 -10.98 -27.72
CA GLY A 102 4.75 -10.27 -27.79
C GLY A 102 5.39 -9.96 -26.44
N ASP A 103 4.61 -10.02 -25.36
CA ASP A 103 5.06 -9.71 -24.00
C ASP A 103 4.87 -10.94 -23.07
N PRO A 104 5.91 -11.34 -22.31
CA PRO A 104 5.81 -12.47 -21.40
C PRO A 104 4.94 -12.13 -20.19
N ASP A 105 4.11 -13.07 -19.76
CA ASP A 105 3.37 -12.98 -18.50
C ASP A 105 4.31 -13.36 -17.34
N LEU A 106 5.26 -12.47 -17.04
CA LEU A 106 6.26 -12.62 -15.97
C LEU A 106 5.95 -11.67 -14.81
N ASP A 107 6.22 -12.13 -13.60
CA ASP A 107 6.18 -11.38 -12.33
C ASP A 107 7.53 -11.65 -11.66
N SER A 108 8.50 -10.73 -11.83
CA SER A 108 9.90 -11.00 -11.49
C SER A 108 10.18 -10.81 -9.99
N ASP A 109 9.49 -9.90 -9.33
CA ASP A 109 9.64 -9.60 -7.90
C ASP A 109 8.66 -10.35 -6.98
N SER A 110 7.67 -11.02 -7.57
CA SER A 110 6.65 -11.86 -6.93
C SER A 110 5.65 -11.11 -6.05
N ASP A 111 5.24 -9.91 -6.44
CA ASP A 111 4.20 -9.13 -5.76
C ASP A 111 2.78 -9.41 -6.26
N GLY A 112 2.65 -10.12 -7.38
CA GLY A 112 1.40 -10.55 -7.98
C GLY A 112 0.91 -9.70 -9.14
N PHE A 113 1.66 -8.66 -9.53
CA PHE A 113 1.47 -7.91 -10.77
C PHE A 113 2.44 -8.42 -11.83
N LEU A 114 1.98 -8.44 -13.08
CA LEU A 114 2.84 -8.86 -14.20
C LEU A 114 3.62 -7.65 -14.71
N ALA A 115 4.78 -7.88 -15.31
CA ALA A 115 5.65 -6.84 -15.87
C ALA A 115 4.98 -5.87 -16.87
N CYS A 116 3.83 -6.23 -17.45
CA CYS A 116 3.06 -5.36 -18.34
C CYS A 116 2.03 -4.48 -17.62
N GLU A 117 1.69 -4.84 -16.38
CA GLU A 117 0.83 -4.10 -15.46
C GLU A 117 1.67 -3.32 -14.45
N ASP A 118 2.93 -3.71 -14.24
CA ASP A 118 3.89 -3.10 -13.32
C ASP A 118 4.84 -2.11 -13.99
N CYS A 119 5.09 -0.97 -13.35
CA CYS A 119 6.02 0.04 -13.83
C CYS A 119 7.49 -0.23 -13.42
N ASP A 120 7.76 -1.07 -12.42
CA ASP A 120 9.09 -1.57 -12.03
C ASP A 120 9.02 -3.02 -11.48
N ASP A 121 8.84 -4.00 -12.37
CA ASP A 121 8.76 -5.47 -12.08
C ASP A 121 9.97 -6.09 -11.33
N ASP A 122 10.99 -5.29 -11.03
CA ASP A 122 12.14 -5.69 -10.20
C ASP A 122 11.98 -5.26 -8.72
N ASP A 123 10.91 -4.51 -8.36
CA ASP A 123 10.65 -3.96 -7.03
C ASP A 123 9.21 -4.18 -6.54
N ARG A 124 9.02 -5.19 -5.68
CA ARG A 124 7.73 -5.61 -5.07
C ARG A 124 6.88 -4.52 -4.42
N ASP A 125 7.50 -3.38 -4.12
CA ASP A 125 6.87 -2.26 -3.43
C ASP A 125 6.31 -1.22 -4.41
N VAL A 126 6.59 -1.38 -5.71
CA VAL A 126 6.11 -0.56 -6.82
C VAL A 126 5.13 -1.42 -7.61
N ASN A 127 3.82 -1.13 -7.53
CA ASN A 127 2.79 -1.81 -8.31
C ASN A 127 1.46 -1.05 -8.34
N PRO A 128 0.55 -1.35 -9.29
CA PRO A 128 -0.74 -0.70 -9.39
C PRO A 128 -1.55 -0.60 -8.09
N GLY A 129 -1.71 0.62 -7.59
CA GLY A 129 -2.47 0.91 -6.37
C GLY A 129 -1.73 0.59 -5.07
N ALA A 130 -0.40 0.47 -5.11
CA ALA A 130 0.45 0.59 -3.93
C ALA A 130 0.20 1.93 -3.22
N ASP A 131 0.58 2.02 -1.94
CA ASP A 131 0.63 3.31 -1.27
C ASP A 131 1.91 4.03 -1.72
N GLU A 132 1.77 5.22 -2.30
CA GLU A 132 2.91 6.09 -2.62
C GLU A 132 3.85 6.24 -1.40
N ARG A 133 5.14 6.36 -1.66
CA ARG A 133 6.17 6.76 -0.69
C ARG A 133 6.82 8.05 -1.21
N CYS A 134 7.32 8.90 -0.31
CA CYS A 134 7.96 10.16 -0.72
C CYS A 134 9.40 9.87 -1.19
N ASN A 135 9.55 9.09 -2.25
CA ASN A 135 10.81 8.51 -2.74
C ASN A 135 11.19 8.96 -4.16
N GLU A 136 10.45 9.94 -4.72
CA GLU A 136 10.58 10.44 -6.09
C GLU A 136 10.36 9.35 -7.16
N ARG A 137 9.68 8.26 -6.79
CA ARG A 137 9.21 7.19 -7.69
C ARG A 137 7.68 7.17 -7.67
N ASP A 138 7.14 6.69 -8.78
CA ASP A 138 5.72 6.36 -8.94
C ASP A 138 5.58 4.94 -8.39
N ASP A 139 5.16 4.79 -7.13
CA ASP A 139 5.05 3.48 -6.50
C ASP A 139 3.72 2.82 -6.87
N ASP A 140 2.67 3.59 -7.16
CA ASP A 140 1.33 3.09 -7.47
C ASP A 140 1.04 2.95 -8.98
N CYS A 141 2.03 3.27 -9.82
CA CYS A 141 2.03 3.20 -11.27
C CYS A 141 0.92 4.03 -11.95
N ASP A 142 0.47 5.13 -11.35
CA ASP A 142 -0.56 6.01 -11.92
C ASP A 142 -0.02 7.17 -12.77
N MET A 143 1.31 7.23 -12.96
CA MET A 143 2.07 8.28 -13.66
C MET A 143 2.17 9.61 -12.90
N MET A 144 1.73 9.64 -11.65
CA MET A 144 2.08 10.69 -10.71
C MET A 144 3.24 10.18 -9.82
N THR A 145 3.67 11.01 -8.90
CA THR A 145 4.88 10.74 -8.13
C THR A 145 4.67 11.46 -6.81
N ASP A 146 4.71 10.70 -5.73
CA ASP A 146 4.54 11.18 -4.37
C ASP A 146 3.21 11.93 -4.12
N GLU A 147 2.10 11.54 -4.77
CA GLU A 147 0.78 12.14 -4.54
C GLU A 147 0.08 11.59 -3.27
N GLY A 148 -1.23 11.83 -3.13
CA GLY A 148 -2.00 11.29 -1.99
C GLY A 148 -1.69 11.85 -0.59
N GLY A 149 -0.76 12.81 -0.45
CA GLY A 149 -0.33 13.34 0.86
C GLY A 149 0.86 12.60 1.46
N VAL A 150 1.56 11.80 0.66
CA VAL A 150 2.64 10.94 1.11
C VAL A 150 3.92 11.69 1.45
N CYS A 151 4.11 12.88 0.87
CA CYS A 151 5.11 13.83 1.34
C CYS A 151 4.59 14.74 2.48
N ASP A 152 3.62 14.29 3.28
CA ASP A 152 3.30 14.98 4.52
C ASP A 152 4.54 14.95 5.43
N ILE A 153 5.12 16.13 5.60
CA ILE A 153 6.38 16.34 6.32
C ILE A 153 6.24 15.97 7.80
N GLY A 154 5.02 15.71 8.28
CA GLY A 154 4.70 15.28 9.64
C GLY A 154 4.70 16.42 10.65
N CYS A 155 5.47 17.48 10.38
CA CYS A 155 5.47 18.71 11.15
C CYS A 155 4.60 19.78 10.50
N ALA A 156 3.97 20.57 11.36
CA ALA A 156 3.00 21.58 10.99
C ALA A 156 3.57 22.77 10.21
N ASP A 157 4.85 23.07 10.41
CA ASP A 157 5.58 24.12 9.68
C ASP A 157 6.04 23.70 8.29
N GLY A 158 6.12 22.39 8.04
CA GLY A 158 6.58 21.84 6.77
C GLY A 158 8.08 21.57 6.74
N GLU A 159 8.70 21.40 7.91
CA GLU A 159 10.09 20.98 8.05
C GLU A 159 10.22 19.70 8.91
N ARG A 160 11.35 19.00 8.83
CA ARG A 160 11.67 17.86 9.73
C ARG A 160 12.99 18.20 10.40
N GLU A 161 13.05 18.17 11.73
CA GLU A 161 14.29 18.42 12.49
C GLU A 161 14.87 17.14 13.08
N ALA A 162 14.09 16.07 13.10
CA ALA A 162 14.54 14.70 13.34
C ALA A 162 13.78 13.75 12.42
N PHE A 163 14.37 12.57 12.17
CA PHE A 163 13.87 11.66 11.14
C PHE A 163 13.76 12.38 9.78
N LEU A 164 14.87 13.03 9.40
CA LEU A 164 14.95 14.00 8.29
C LEU A 164 14.58 13.42 6.93
N ASP A 165 14.77 12.11 6.76
CA ASP A 165 14.56 11.43 5.50
C ASP A 165 13.15 10.81 5.46
N PRO A 166 12.17 11.47 4.80
CA PRO A 166 10.81 10.94 4.71
C PRO A 166 10.73 9.64 3.91
N VAL A 167 11.73 9.32 3.08
CA VAL A 167 11.80 8.06 2.32
C VAL A 167 11.99 6.89 3.28
N THR A 168 12.99 7.00 4.15
CA THR A 168 13.33 5.92 5.08
C THR A 168 12.53 6.00 6.39
N ARG A 169 11.86 7.13 6.64
CA ARG A 169 11.05 7.44 7.84
C ARG A 169 9.68 8.04 7.48
N PRO A 170 8.85 7.34 6.70
CA PRO A 170 7.56 7.89 6.25
C PRO A 170 6.57 8.07 7.41
N ASP A 171 6.66 7.25 8.46
CA ASP A 171 5.68 7.20 9.56
C ASP A 171 6.07 7.95 10.83
N ILE A 172 7.25 8.60 10.84
CA ILE A 172 7.73 9.32 12.02
C ILE A 172 8.49 10.58 11.62
N ALA A 173 8.18 11.68 12.31
CA ALA A 173 8.87 12.95 12.19
C ALA A 173 9.24 13.47 13.58
N GLY A 174 10.36 14.17 13.70
CA GLY A 174 10.68 14.94 14.90
C GLY A 174 10.56 16.42 14.61
N CYS A 175 9.56 17.06 15.21
CA CYS A 175 9.17 18.44 14.93
C CYS A 175 9.65 19.35 16.04
N SER A 176 10.54 20.27 15.71
CA SER A 176 10.97 21.33 16.60
C SER A 176 9.90 22.40 16.70
N GLY A 177 9.96 23.18 17.78
CA GLY A 177 8.96 24.20 18.02
C GLY A 177 8.72 24.47 19.49
N ALA A 178 7.81 25.40 19.72
CA ALA A 178 7.42 25.89 21.03
C ALA A 178 5.93 25.68 21.27
N TRP A 179 5.53 25.58 22.52
CA TRP A 179 4.13 25.53 22.94
C TRP A 179 3.97 26.19 24.31
N SER A 180 2.93 27.01 24.43
CA SER A 180 2.63 27.78 25.65
C SER A 180 1.41 27.27 26.40
N GLU A 181 0.53 26.52 25.73
CA GLU A 181 -0.51 25.73 26.38
C GLU A 181 0.12 24.47 26.96
N ARG A 182 -0.04 24.29 28.28
CA ARG A 182 0.74 23.32 29.05
C ARG A 182 0.31 21.88 28.79
N GLY A 183 1.29 20.99 28.82
CA GLY A 183 1.09 19.56 28.96
C GLY A 183 1.16 18.75 27.66
N ILE A 184 1.32 17.44 27.82
CA ILE A 184 1.65 16.46 26.78
C ILE A 184 0.87 15.14 26.96
N LEU A 185 -0.45 15.26 27.09
CA LEU A 185 -1.32 14.12 27.40
C LEU A 185 -1.96 13.54 26.14
N ASP A 186 -2.41 12.29 26.23
CA ASP A 186 -2.94 11.47 25.11
C ASP A 186 -4.23 12.02 24.46
N ASP A 187 -4.94 12.95 25.11
CA ASP A 187 -6.22 13.47 24.63
C ASP A 187 -6.23 15.01 24.51
N VAL A 188 -5.28 15.58 23.76
CA VAL A 188 -5.21 17.04 23.55
C VAL A 188 -5.44 17.38 22.07
N ALA A 189 -6.53 18.11 21.79
CA ALA A 189 -6.80 18.63 20.44
C ALA A 189 -5.93 19.89 20.16
N PRO A 190 -5.52 20.15 18.89
CA PRO A 190 -4.75 21.33 18.53
C PRO A 190 -5.42 22.64 18.99
N ALA A 191 -4.66 23.56 19.59
CA ALA A 191 -5.15 24.81 20.16
C ALA A 191 -4.93 26.04 19.25
N CYS A 192 -3.94 25.98 18.37
CA CYS A 192 -3.59 27.07 17.44
C CYS A 192 -3.72 26.67 15.96
N ALA A 193 -4.56 25.67 15.66
CA ALA A 193 -4.84 25.20 14.31
C ALA A 193 -3.62 24.63 13.58
N ARG A 194 -2.71 23.95 14.31
CA ARG A 194 -1.49 23.35 13.74
C ARG A 194 -0.65 24.41 13.01
N GLU A 195 -0.44 25.53 13.68
CA GLU A 195 0.41 26.65 13.23
C GLU A 195 1.71 26.74 14.05
N GLY A 196 2.00 25.73 14.88
CA GLY A 196 3.26 25.63 15.63
C GLY A 196 4.42 25.18 14.73
N GLY A 197 5.63 25.26 15.26
CA GLY A 197 6.87 24.94 14.52
C GLY A 197 7.90 26.04 14.62
N ASP A 198 9.20 25.75 14.49
CA ASP A 198 10.27 26.75 14.69
C ASP A 198 10.55 27.64 13.48
N ASP A 199 10.25 27.15 12.28
CA ASP A 199 10.30 27.91 11.03
C ASP A 199 8.92 28.39 10.55
N GLY A 200 7.86 27.97 11.26
CA GLY A 200 6.46 28.28 10.98
C GLY A 200 5.96 29.66 11.45
N PRO A 201 4.64 29.91 11.35
CA PRO A 201 4.02 31.19 11.69
C PRO A 201 3.97 31.48 13.21
N ARG A 202 4.17 30.47 14.07
CA ARG A 202 4.19 30.62 15.54
C ARG A 202 5.43 29.99 16.18
N PRO A 203 6.65 30.52 15.92
CA PRO A 203 7.91 29.97 16.42
C PRO A 203 8.11 30.04 17.95
N MET A 204 7.21 30.76 18.64
CA MET A 204 7.19 30.88 20.11
C MET A 204 6.00 30.14 20.73
N GLY A 205 5.21 29.41 19.94
CA GLY A 205 4.13 28.56 20.47
C GLY A 205 2.97 29.31 21.13
N SER A 206 2.80 30.60 20.86
CA SER A 206 1.78 31.44 21.51
C SER A 206 0.37 30.96 21.19
N GLY A 207 -0.33 30.44 22.20
CA GLY A 207 -1.64 29.80 22.10
C GLY A 207 -1.63 28.40 21.48
N CYS A 208 -0.46 27.84 21.21
CA CYS A 208 -0.29 26.47 20.73
C CYS A 208 -0.07 25.52 21.89
N ASN A 209 -0.64 24.33 21.79
CA ASN A 209 -0.20 23.18 22.57
C ASN A 209 0.76 22.33 21.73
N ILE A 210 1.22 21.24 22.33
CA ILE A 210 2.17 20.34 21.69
C ILE A 210 1.66 19.73 20.38
N GLU A 211 0.36 19.43 20.30
CA GLU A 211 -0.27 18.77 19.15
C GLU A 211 -0.26 19.69 17.91
N ASP A 212 -0.19 21.00 18.12
CA ASP A 212 -0.07 21.97 17.05
C ASP A 212 1.28 21.95 16.31
N LEU A 213 2.27 21.19 16.80
CA LEU A 213 3.53 20.95 16.10
C LEU A 213 3.40 19.86 15.04
N CYS A 214 2.38 19.00 15.13
CA CYS A 214 2.14 17.95 14.15
C CYS A 214 1.24 18.43 13.02
N ALA A 215 1.53 18.00 11.79
CA ALA A 215 0.71 18.26 10.61
C ALA A 215 -0.69 17.64 10.72
N PHE A 216 -1.58 17.96 9.79
CA PHE A 216 -2.90 17.31 9.74
C PHE A 216 -2.75 15.80 9.49
N GLY A 217 -3.45 14.96 10.24
CA GLY A 217 -3.31 13.49 10.16
C GLY A 217 -2.15 12.92 10.97
N TRP A 218 -1.39 13.79 11.66
CA TRP A 218 -0.29 13.41 12.54
C TRP A 218 -0.59 13.80 13.98
N HIS A 219 -0.08 13.00 14.91
CA HIS A 219 -0.22 13.22 16.34
C HIS A 219 1.08 12.95 17.09
N VAL A 220 1.21 13.50 18.30
CA VAL A 220 2.37 13.20 19.13
C VAL A 220 2.29 11.74 19.60
N CYS A 221 3.34 10.95 19.35
CA CYS A 221 3.34 9.52 19.69
C CYS A 221 3.00 9.29 21.18
N GLU A 222 2.13 8.33 21.47
CA GLU A 222 1.56 8.07 22.80
C GLU A 222 2.54 7.30 23.69
N ASP A 223 3.21 6.29 23.13
CA ASP A 223 4.03 5.36 23.89
C ASP A 223 5.24 4.78 23.12
N PRO A 224 6.15 4.05 23.79
CA PRO A 224 7.33 3.47 23.16
C PRO A 224 6.99 2.40 22.12
N ALA A 225 5.85 1.72 22.25
CA ALA A 225 5.44 0.70 21.29
C ALA A 225 5.02 1.34 19.97
N GLU A 226 4.36 2.50 20.02
CA GLU A 226 4.03 3.29 18.85
C GLU A 226 5.29 3.80 18.14
N VAL A 227 6.24 4.38 18.87
CA VAL A 227 7.53 4.80 18.30
C VAL A 227 8.26 3.61 17.66
N ALA A 228 8.15 2.40 18.23
CA ALA A 228 8.77 1.21 17.67
C ALA A 228 8.06 0.70 16.39
N ALA A 229 6.74 0.92 16.28
CA ALA A 229 5.96 0.56 15.10
C ALA A 229 6.30 1.48 13.92
N SER A 230 6.32 2.80 14.16
CA SER A 230 6.63 3.81 13.14
C SER A 230 8.14 3.92 12.84
N SER A 231 8.99 3.42 13.74
CA SER A 231 10.43 3.33 13.55
C SER A 231 10.96 1.99 14.08
N PRO A 232 11.11 0.97 13.21
CA PRO A 232 11.63 -0.34 13.60
C PRO A 232 13.06 -0.28 14.20
N THR A 233 13.80 0.79 13.89
CA THR A 233 15.15 1.03 14.42
C THR A 233 15.15 1.94 15.66
N GLY A 234 13.97 2.31 16.17
CA GLY A 234 13.76 3.13 17.35
C GLY A 234 14.19 4.58 17.16
N CYS A 235 14.92 5.15 18.13
CA CYS A 235 15.44 6.51 18.03
C CYS A 235 16.57 6.69 17.01
N THR A 236 17.00 5.62 16.33
CA THR A 236 17.91 5.75 15.18
C THR A 236 17.23 6.62 14.13
N GLY A 237 17.84 7.74 13.73
CA GLY A 237 17.26 8.73 12.82
C GLY A 237 16.85 10.05 13.50
N ALA A 238 16.62 10.05 14.82
CA ALA A 238 16.30 11.27 15.57
C ALA A 238 17.46 12.28 15.63
N LEU A 239 18.67 11.86 15.26
CA LEU A 239 19.87 12.70 15.25
C LEU A 239 20.57 12.70 13.88
N GLU A 240 20.06 11.96 12.90
CA GLU A 240 20.71 11.82 11.60
C GLU A 240 20.70 13.16 10.86
N GLY A 241 21.86 13.62 10.38
CA GLY A 241 22.01 14.91 9.69
C GLY A 241 21.83 16.18 10.55
N THR A 242 21.48 16.03 11.82
CA THR A 242 21.24 17.17 12.72
C THR A 242 22.53 17.76 13.27
N SER A 243 22.55 19.08 13.50
CA SER A 243 23.62 19.76 14.25
C SER A 243 23.05 20.41 15.49
N GLY A 244 23.34 19.86 16.68
CA GLY A 244 22.94 20.48 17.94
C GLY A 244 22.56 19.46 19.01
N ASP A 245 22.19 19.99 20.18
CA ASP A 245 21.62 19.20 21.26
C ASP A 245 20.08 19.27 21.16
N LEU A 246 19.44 18.12 20.97
CA LEU A 246 18.03 17.95 20.66
C LEU A 246 17.38 16.94 21.60
N PHE A 247 16.14 17.23 21.99
CA PHE A 247 15.27 16.33 22.73
C PHE A 247 13.88 16.35 22.07
N PHE A 248 13.48 15.24 21.48
CA PHE A 248 12.17 15.06 20.87
C PHE A 248 11.32 14.20 21.77
N LEU A 249 10.30 14.82 22.35
CA LEU A 249 9.46 14.23 23.37
C LEU A 249 8.31 13.44 22.73
N GLN A 250 7.82 12.42 23.43
CA GLN A 250 6.54 11.77 23.16
C GLN A 250 5.62 11.89 24.39
N ARG A 251 4.34 11.51 24.30
CA ARG A 251 3.33 11.80 25.35
C ARG A 251 3.51 11.00 26.64
N GLN A 252 4.16 9.84 26.59
CA GLN A 252 4.43 9.02 27.76
C GLN A 252 5.31 9.75 28.79
N SER A 253 4.96 9.52 30.06
CA SER A 253 5.76 9.88 31.22
C SER A 253 5.92 8.71 32.19
N GLY A 254 6.81 8.90 33.16
CA GLY A 254 7.27 7.88 34.09
C GLY A 254 7.01 8.19 35.56
N THR A 255 7.23 7.22 36.45
CA THR A 255 7.10 7.39 37.92
C THR A 255 8.30 8.04 38.61
N GLY A 256 9.33 8.43 37.86
CA GLY A 256 10.60 8.93 38.38
C GLY A 256 11.66 7.83 38.43
N ASN A 257 12.92 8.22 38.53
CA ASN A 257 14.08 7.31 38.42
C ASN A 257 14.27 6.72 37.00
N ARG A 258 13.86 7.47 35.97
CA ARG A 258 14.06 7.08 34.56
C ARG A 258 13.33 5.78 34.17
N GLU A 259 12.21 5.51 34.84
CA GLU A 259 11.27 4.43 34.55
C GLU A 259 10.13 4.96 33.67
N CYS A 260 9.88 4.32 32.55
CA CYS A 260 8.80 4.59 31.58
C CYS A 260 7.54 3.76 31.88
N ASP A 261 7.30 3.43 33.14
CA ASP A 261 6.05 2.82 33.57
C ASP A 261 5.08 3.94 33.94
N GLY A 262 3.87 3.90 33.38
CA GLY A 262 2.91 5.00 33.42
C GLY A 262 2.79 5.69 34.78
N GLY A 263 2.78 7.03 34.74
CA GLY A 263 2.82 7.92 35.91
C GLY A 263 3.38 9.28 35.49
N GLN A 264 3.28 10.32 36.32
CA GLN A 264 3.65 11.68 35.91
C GLN A 264 4.83 12.25 36.71
N ASN A 265 6.07 11.98 36.29
CA ASN A 265 7.26 12.49 36.99
C ASN A 265 8.48 12.77 36.07
N ASP A 266 8.67 11.98 35.01
CA ASP A 266 9.72 12.21 34.01
C ASP A 266 9.12 12.13 32.60
N ILE A 267 9.62 12.90 31.62
CA ILE A 267 9.19 12.83 30.21
C ILE A 267 10.25 12.16 29.35
N PHE A 268 9.82 11.35 28.38
CA PHE A 268 10.70 10.48 27.59
C PHE A 268 10.63 10.82 26.09
N GLY A 269 11.68 10.43 25.38
CA GLY A 269 11.80 10.77 23.97
C GLY A 269 13.03 10.20 23.31
N CYS A 270 13.35 10.76 22.15
CA CYS A 270 14.55 10.48 21.38
C CYS A 270 15.48 11.69 21.33
N GLY A 271 16.80 11.47 21.33
CA GLY A 271 17.77 12.54 21.07
C GLY A 271 19.09 12.38 21.81
N ASN A 272 19.88 13.43 21.82
CA ASN A 272 21.19 13.49 22.50
C ASN A 272 21.19 14.38 23.74
N LEU A 273 20.04 14.95 24.08
CA LEU A 273 19.89 15.82 25.23
C LEU A 273 18.97 15.18 26.27
N GLY A 274 19.30 15.37 27.55
CA GLY A 274 18.68 14.65 28.67
C GLY A 274 19.57 13.55 29.23
N ASP A 275 19.00 12.75 30.12
CA ASP A 275 19.64 11.59 30.71
C ASP A 275 19.31 10.31 29.92
N MET A 276 20.15 9.26 30.05
CA MET A 276 19.81 7.94 29.49
C MET A 276 18.78 7.21 30.37
N PRO A 277 17.65 6.76 29.79
CA PRO A 277 16.62 6.01 30.50
C PRO A 277 17.03 4.56 30.79
N LYS A 278 16.21 3.83 31.55
CA LYS A 278 16.43 2.39 31.77
C LYS A 278 16.26 1.60 30.46
N PRO A 279 16.91 0.43 30.29
CA PRO A 279 16.75 -0.40 29.10
C PRO A 279 15.32 -0.88 28.80
N SER A 280 14.43 -0.86 29.80
CA SER A 280 13.01 -1.17 29.62
C SER A 280 12.24 -0.11 28.82
N CYS A 281 12.83 1.07 28.61
CA CYS A 281 12.22 2.19 27.90
C CYS A 281 12.53 2.25 26.42
N ARG A 282 13.25 1.23 25.90
CA ARG A 282 13.46 1.10 24.47
C ARG A 282 12.11 1.08 23.74
N PRO A 283 12.01 1.73 22.58
CA PRO A 283 13.10 2.31 21.79
C PRO A 283 13.66 3.67 22.26
N LEU A 284 13.05 4.33 23.26
CA LEU A 284 13.42 5.66 23.74
C LEU A 284 14.84 5.67 24.35
N ASP A 285 15.63 6.69 24.01
CA ASP A 285 17.04 6.82 24.42
C ASP A 285 17.33 8.09 25.24
N ALA A 286 16.34 8.96 25.43
CA ALA A 286 16.46 10.19 26.21
C ALA A 286 15.31 10.35 27.22
N VAL A 287 15.64 10.91 28.39
CA VAL A 287 14.67 11.29 29.43
C VAL A 287 15.01 12.64 30.05
N ALA A 288 14.00 13.48 30.25
CA ALA A 288 14.12 14.68 31.07
C ALA A 288 13.58 14.40 32.48
N THR A 289 14.48 14.46 33.45
CA THR A 289 14.14 14.26 34.87
C THR A 289 13.50 15.52 35.46
N SER A 290 12.96 15.39 36.68
CA SER A 290 12.23 16.44 37.41
C SER A 290 12.77 17.86 37.16
N THR A 291 11.85 18.79 36.87
CA THR A 291 12.11 20.21 36.56
C THR A 291 12.92 20.46 35.28
N CYS A 292 12.97 19.53 34.33
CA CYS A 292 13.69 19.69 33.06
C CYS A 292 15.20 19.98 33.25
N SER A 293 15.79 19.50 34.35
CA SER A 293 17.15 19.94 34.78
C SER A 293 18.29 19.57 33.83
N ALA A 294 18.08 18.58 32.96
CA ALA A 294 19.00 18.15 31.91
C ALA A 294 18.67 18.76 30.53
N LEU A 295 17.63 19.60 30.45
CA LEU A 295 17.20 20.31 29.24
C LEU A 295 17.62 21.77 29.23
N PRO A 296 17.67 22.43 28.06
CA PRO A 296 17.94 23.85 27.97
C PRO A 296 16.84 24.65 28.70
N PRO A 297 17.13 25.89 29.14
CA PRO A 297 16.16 26.72 29.87
C PRO A 297 14.88 27.06 29.10
N THR A 298 14.82 26.74 27.81
CA THR A 298 13.62 26.84 26.97
C THR A 298 12.54 25.85 27.40
N TRP A 299 12.91 24.75 28.04
CA TRP A 299 11.98 23.73 28.55
C TRP A 299 11.59 24.03 30.00
N ASP A 300 10.29 24.17 30.26
CA ASP A 300 9.73 24.37 31.59
C ASP A 300 8.80 23.21 31.94
N CYS A 301 9.28 22.27 32.77
CA CYS A 301 8.51 21.13 33.29
C CYS A 301 7.62 21.52 34.49
N GLY A 302 7.53 22.80 34.85
CA GLY A 302 6.83 23.28 36.04
C GLY A 302 7.61 23.10 37.33
N ALA A 303 7.02 23.60 38.44
CA ALA A 303 7.66 23.66 39.75
C ALA A 303 7.35 22.49 40.70
N SER A 304 6.61 21.48 40.23
CA SER A 304 6.15 20.34 41.06
C SER A 304 6.74 19.01 40.58
N ASN A 305 7.26 18.20 41.50
CA ASN A 305 7.85 16.88 41.24
C ASN A 305 6.81 15.74 41.05
N PHE A 306 5.62 16.04 40.52
CA PHE A 306 4.49 15.10 40.55
C PHE A 306 3.64 15.13 39.27
N SER A 307 3.97 15.96 38.28
CA SER A 307 3.09 16.19 37.13
C SER A 307 3.78 16.88 35.95
N GLU A 308 5.03 16.51 35.66
CA GLU A 308 5.85 17.12 34.62
C GLU A 308 5.13 17.08 33.26
N ALA A 309 4.50 15.95 32.93
CA ALA A 309 3.73 15.80 31.70
C ALA A 309 2.51 16.73 31.59
N ALA A 310 1.92 17.20 32.69
CA ALA A 310 0.80 18.15 32.62
C ALA A 310 1.26 19.62 32.64
N ALA A 311 2.49 19.86 33.06
CA ALA A 311 3.04 21.19 33.25
C ALA A 311 3.98 21.63 32.13
N VAL A 312 4.53 20.68 31.37
CA VAL A 312 5.60 20.96 30.42
C VAL A 312 5.18 21.96 29.35
N THR A 313 6.02 22.97 29.16
CA THR A 313 5.97 23.96 28.07
C THR A 313 7.36 24.15 27.51
N LYS A 314 7.43 24.71 26.30
CA LYS A 314 8.69 25.06 25.68
C LYS A 314 8.58 26.42 25.03
N ASP A 315 9.46 27.33 25.42
CA ASP A 315 9.60 28.65 24.80
C ASP A 315 10.75 28.63 23.79
N GLY A 316 10.51 29.15 22.58
CA GLY A 316 11.46 29.13 21.48
C GLY A 316 11.59 27.78 20.76
N GLY A 317 11.83 27.86 19.45
CA GLY A 317 11.82 26.72 18.54
C GLY A 317 12.97 25.73 18.68
N ALA A 318 14.17 26.19 19.03
CA ALA A 318 15.38 25.36 19.08
C ALA A 318 15.40 24.32 20.22
N GLY A 319 16.22 23.27 20.05
CA GLY A 319 16.47 22.26 21.08
C GLY A 319 15.51 21.08 21.07
N GLY A 320 14.92 20.79 19.90
CA GLY A 320 13.96 19.72 19.66
C GLY A 320 12.52 20.15 19.90
N GLY A 321 11.64 19.16 20.02
CA GLY A 321 10.23 19.35 20.24
C GLY A 321 9.56 18.00 20.45
N VAL A 322 8.90 17.48 19.43
CA VAL A 322 7.96 16.36 19.57
C VAL A 322 8.22 15.28 18.53
N LEU A 323 7.83 14.05 18.84
CA LEU A 323 7.74 12.97 17.87
C LEU A 323 6.31 12.93 17.34
N CYS A 324 6.13 13.21 16.06
CA CYS A 324 4.85 13.05 15.38
C CYS A 324 4.80 11.68 14.69
N CYS A 325 3.75 10.92 14.95
CA CYS A 325 3.44 9.62 14.39
C CYS A 325 2.19 9.72 13.48
N ARG A 326 2.08 8.80 12.52
CA ARG A 326 0.88 8.52 11.71
C ARG A 326 0.10 7.35 12.35
N ASP A 327 -1.23 7.50 12.47
CA ASP A 327 -2.19 6.47 12.96
C ASP A 327 -2.32 5.25 12.02
#